data_AF-A0A3P9QAM7-F1
#
_entry.id   AF-A0A3P9QAM7-F1
#
_cell.length_a   1.000
_cell.length_b   1.000
_cell.length_c   1.000
_cell.angle_alpha   90.00
_cell.angle_beta   90.00
_cell.angle_gamma   90.00
#
_symmetry.space_group_name_H-M   'P 1'
#
loop_
_entity.id
_entity.type
_entity.pdbx_description
1 polymer ?
#
loop_
_entity_poly.entity_id
_entity_poly.type
_entity_poly.pdbx_seq_one_letter_code
_entity_poly.pdbx_strand_id
1 'polypeptide(L)'
;MIASSFRDCQAWKDEALPLSTSSNEASKLYDAILTQYVKWRNDETLGGIEGCISAIQTADPNFVMGHVISTGLELIATTSSPRLDERLASAVRRTVELASSQDISPREKLHAKAVELFSRG
;
A
#
# COMPACT_ATOMS: atom_id res chain seq x y z
N MET A 1 13.57 -7.85 12.21
CA MET A 1 13.98 -8.80 11.15
C MET A 1 12.71 -9.16 10.41
N ILE A 2 12.54 -8.73 9.15
CA ILE A 2 11.34 -9.07 8.37
C ILE A 2 11.28 -10.61 8.30
N ALA A 3 10.16 -11.21 8.71
CA ALA A 3 10.03 -12.67 8.73
C ALA A 3 10.41 -13.24 7.36
N SER A 4 11.20 -14.31 7.34
CA SER A 4 11.61 -15.00 6.11
C SER A 4 10.43 -15.54 5.30
N SER A 5 9.23 -15.56 5.88
CA SER A 5 7.99 -16.04 5.28
C SER A 5 7.21 -15.01 4.47
N PHE A 6 7.50 -13.71 4.56
CA PHE A 6 6.74 -12.72 3.79
C PHE A 6 7.09 -12.79 2.31
N ARG A 7 6.07 -12.64 1.46
CA ARG A 7 6.19 -12.74 0.01
C ARG A 7 7.03 -11.61 -0.56
N ASP A 8 8.12 -11.97 -1.24
CA ASP A 8 8.92 -11.05 -2.04
C ASP A 8 8.36 -10.90 -3.46
N CYS A 9 9.04 -10.14 -4.32
CA CYS A 9 8.57 -9.87 -5.67
C CYS A 9 8.35 -11.15 -6.49
N GLN A 10 9.16 -12.20 -6.26
CA GLN A 10 9.02 -13.45 -6.99
C GLN A 10 7.85 -14.26 -6.44
N ALA A 11 7.71 -14.37 -5.12
CA ALA A 11 6.57 -15.05 -4.50
C ALA A 11 5.23 -14.43 -4.92
N TRP A 12 5.14 -13.10 -5.03
CA TRP A 12 3.94 -12.43 -5.55
C TRP A 12 3.65 -12.77 -7.03
N LYS A 13 4.69 -12.92 -7.85
CA LYS A 13 4.56 -13.35 -9.25
C LYS A 13 4.11 -14.80 -9.37
N ASP A 14 4.64 -15.68 -8.53
CA ASP A 14 4.31 -17.11 -8.50
C ASP A 14 2.83 -17.32 -8.14
N GLU A 15 2.26 -16.45 -7.31
CA GLU A 15 0.83 -16.38 -7.00
C GLU A 15 -0.02 -15.67 -8.09
N ALA A 16 0.54 -15.41 -9.27
CA ALA A 16 -0.09 -14.68 -10.37
C ALA A 16 -0.58 -13.26 -10.00
N LEU A 17 0.03 -12.65 -8.99
CA LEU A 17 -0.27 -11.30 -8.49
C LEU A 17 0.97 -10.41 -8.53
N PRO A 18 1.60 -10.19 -9.71
CA PRO A 18 2.79 -9.38 -9.82
C PRO A 18 2.56 -7.96 -9.28
N LEU A 19 3.54 -7.44 -8.56
CA LEU A 19 3.59 -6.06 -8.07
C LEU A 19 4.55 -5.24 -8.93
N SER A 20 4.28 -3.95 -9.10
CA SER A 20 5.09 -3.07 -9.95
C SER A 20 6.44 -2.69 -9.33
N THR A 21 6.66 -2.93 -8.04
CA THR A 21 7.94 -2.66 -7.37
C THR A 21 9.00 -3.68 -7.74
N SER A 22 10.24 -3.24 -7.88
CA SER A 22 11.43 -4.10 -7.96
C SER A 22 12.07 -4.36 -6.59
N SER A 23 11.59 -3.69 -5.54
CA SER A 23 12.11 -3.82 -4.18
C SER A 23 11.48 -5.02 -3.47
N ASN A 24 12.30 -6.05 -3.23
CA ASN A 24 11.90 -7.20 -2.42
C ASN A 24 11.50 -6.79 -1.00
N GLU A 25 12.16 -5.76 -0.44
CA GLU A 25 11.82 -5.22 0.86
C GLU A 25 10.42 -4.60 0.85
N ALA A 26 10.10 -3.76 -0.14
CA ALA A 26 8.78 -3.15 -0.26
C ALA A 26 7.67 -4.21 -0.46
N SER A 27 7.93 -5.25 -1.26
CA SER A 27 6.99 -6.36 -1.45
C SER A 27 6.72 -7.15 -0.18
N LYS A 28 7.77 -7.41 0.62
CA LYS A 28 7.62 -8.11 1.91
C LYS A 28 6.88 -7.25 2.93
N LEU A 29 7.17 -5.95 2.99
CA LEU A 29 6.47 -5.02 3.86
C LEU A 29 4.98 -4.91 3.48
N TYR A 30 4.67 -4.89 2.18
CA TYR A 30 3.30 -4.92 1.70
C TYR A 30 2.56 -6.18 2.16
N ASP A 31 3.19 -7.35 2.02
CA ASP A 31 2.64 -8.62 2.50
C ASP A 31 2.49 -8.66 4.03
N ALA A 32 3.41 -8.04 4.77
CA ALA A 32 3.31 -7.89 6.22
C ALA A 32 2.13 -7.00 6.62
N ILE A 33 1.87 -5.89 5.92
CA ILE A 33 0.69 -5.05 6.17
C ILE A 33 -0.59 -5.85 5.92
N LEU A 34 -0.69 -6.53 4.78
CA LEU A 34 -1.85 -7.37 4.46
C LEU A 34 -2.07 -8.48 5.49
N THR A 35 -0.99 -9.14 5.92
CA THR A 35 -1.06 -10.21 6.92
C THR A 35 -1.58 -9.69 8.26
N GLN A 36 -1.06 -8.56 8.73
CA GLN A 36 -1.50 -7.94 9.98
C GLN A 36 -2.96 -7.47 9.91
N TYR A 37 -3.35 -6.85 8.79
CA TYR A 37 -4.72 -6.39 8.56
C TYR A 37 -5.71 -7.55 8.51
N VAL A 38 -5.42 -8.61 7.75
CA VAL A 38 -6.32 -9.77 7.61
C VAL A 38 -6.40 -10.60 8.88
N LYS A 39 -5.28 -10.77 9.60
CA LYS A 39 -5.27 -11.54 10.87
C LYS A 39 -5.78 -10.75 12.06
N TRP A 40 -6.00 -9.44 11.90
CA TRP A 40 -6.35 -8.53 12.99
C TRP A 40 -5.38 -8.60 14.17
N ARG A 41 -4.08 -8.67 13.84
CA ARG A 41 -2.98 -8.80 14.81
C ARG A 41 -1.78 -7.98 14.36
N ASN A 42 -1.34 -7.07 15.21
CA ASN A 42 -0.12 -6.32 14.99
C ASN A 42 1.12 -7.17 15.29
N ASP A 43 2.13 -7.03 14.43
CA ASP A 43 3.48 -7.50 14.68
C ASP A 43 4.31 -6.34 15.24
N GLU A 44 4.46 -6.32 16.56
CA GLU A 44 5.19 -5.27 17.27
C GLU A 44 6.68 -5.20 16.85
N THR A 45 7.25 -6.30 16.36
CA THR A 45 8.65 -6.34 15.90
C THR A 45 8.87 -5.54 14.61
N LEU A 46 7.79 -5.26 13.87
CA LEU A 46 7.77 -4.43 12.66
C LEU A 46 7.16 -3.04 12.90
N GLY A 47 6.85 -2.70 14.16
CA GLY A 47 6.15 -1.47 14.51
C GLY A 47 4.67 -1.47 14.13
N GLY A 48 4.06 -2.65 14.00
CA GLY A 48 2.66 -2.78 13.60
C GLY A 48 2.42 -2.40 12.13
N ILE A 49 1.17 -2.08 11.80
CA ILE A 49 0.78 -1.61 10.47
C ILE A 49 1.43 -0.25 10.15
N GLU A 50 1.42 0.69 11.09
CA GLU A 50 1.98 2.03 10.90
C GLU A 50 3.50 2.01 10.67
N GLY A 51 4.22 1.18 11.42
CA GLY A 51 5.66 0.97 11.23
C GLY A 51 5.96 0.41 9.83
N CYS A 52 5.18 -0.56 9.37
CA CYS A 52 5.32 -1.12 8.03
C CYS A 52 4.98 -0.10 6.93
N ILE A 53 3.95 0.74 7.12
CA ILE A 53 3.61 1.83 6.18
C ILE A 53 4.75 2.86 6.08
N SER A 54 5.42 3.18 7.19
CA SER A 54 6.57 4.09 7.17
C SER A 54 7.77 3.46 6.46
N ALA A 55 8.02 2.17 6.72
CA ALA A 55 9.12 1.43 6.11
C ALA A 55 8.92 1.22 4.61
N ILE A 56 7.70 0.92 4.15
CA ILE A 56 7.43 0.65 2.72
C ILE A 56 7.64 1.89 1.86
N GLN A 57 7.28 3.07 2.36
CA GLN A 57 7.53 4.35 1.67
C GLN A 57 9.02 4.66 1.57
N THR A 58 9.82 4.21 2.54
CA THR A 58 11.29 4.36 2.52
C THR A 58 11.93 3.35 1.55
N ALA A 59 11.42 2.12 1.54
CA ALA A 59 11.94 1.04 0.69
C ALA A 59 11.65 1.24 -0.80
N ASP A 60 10.48 1.81 -1.14
CA ASP A 60 10.15 2.23 -2.50
C ASP A 60 9.12 3.39 -2.48
N PRO A 61 9.58 4.65 -2.61
CA PRO A 61 8.71 5.83 -2.58
C PRO A 61 7.70 5.92 -3.73
N ASN A 62 7.90 5.18 -4.82
CA ASN A 62 7.02 5.22 -6.00
C ASN A 62 6.15 3.95 -6.11
N PHE A 63 6.21 3.06 -5.13
CA PHE A 63 5.45 1.83 -5.15
C PHE A 63 3.94 2.08 -5.04
N VAL A 64 3.22 1.91 -6.14
CA VAL A 64 1.79 2.23 -6.24
C VAL A 64 0.96 1.49 -5.20
N MET A 65 1.16 0.17 -5.03
CA MET A 65 0.37 -0.57 -4.04
C MET A 65 0.70 -0.20 -2.59
N GLY A 66 1.92 0.29 -2.32
CA GLY A 66 2.28 0.87 -1.02
C GLY A 66 1.48 2.15 -0.72
N HIS A 67 1.34 3.03 -1.71
CA HIS A 67 0.49 4.23 -1.60
C HIS A 67 -1.00 3.89 -1.50
N VAL A 68 -1.46 2.90 -2.26
CA VAL A 68 -2.84 2.39 -2.22
C VAL A 68 -3.19 1.88 -0.82
N ILE A 69 -2.36 1.01 -0.23
CA ILE A 69 -2.69 0.42 1.07
C ILE A 69 -2.58 1.45 2.20
N SER A 70 -1.59 2.35 2.13
CA SER A 70 -1.45 3.44 3.10
C SER A 70 -2.63 4.40 3.06
N THR A 71 -2.94 4.96 1.89
CA THR A 71 -4.04 5.93 1.72
C THR A 71 -5.40 5.27 1.92
N GLY A 72 -5.58 4.06 1.39
CA GLY A 72 -6.82 3.31 1.47
C GLY A 72 -7.21 2.91 2.89
N LEU A 73 -6.24 2.43 3.69
CA LEU A 73 -6.50 2.14 5.10
C LEU A 73 -6.87 3.40 5.87
N GLU A 74 -6.22 4.52 5.59
CA GLU A 74 -6.57 5.79 6.23
C GLU A 74 -8.02 6.22 5.88
N LEU A 75 -8.41 6.11 4.61
CA LEU A 75 -9.77 6.41 4.15
C LEU A 75 -10.84 5.52 4.80
N ILE A 76 -10.56 4.24 5.02
CA ILE A 76 -11.54 3.28 5.54
C ILE A 76 -11.58 3.27 7.07
N ALA A 77 -10.44 3.46 7.73
CA ALA A 77 -10.33 3.29 9.18
C ALA A 77 -10.54 4.58 9.96
N THR A 78 -10.45 5.75 9.33
CA THR A 78 -10.58 7.04 10.02
C THR A 78 -11.93 7.69 9.73
N THR A 79 -12.37 8.57 10.64
CA THR A 79 -13.50 9.47 10.37
C THR A 79 -13.07 10.71 9.56
N SER A 80 -11.88 10.67 8.95
CA SER A 80 -11.32 11.78 8.17
C SER A 80 -11.90 11.78 6.76
N SER A 81 -11.94 12.96 6.15
CA SER A 81 -12.41 13.14 4.78
C SER A 81 -11.41 13.98 4.00
N PRO A 82 -11.07 13.61 2.75
CA PRO A 82 -10.29 14.48 1.86
C PRO A 82 -10.88 15.88 1.66
N ARG A 83 -12.18 16.09 1.97
CA ARG A 83 -12.80 17.41 1.92
C ARG A 83 -12.33 18.35 3.04
N LEU A 84 -11.89 17.81 4.17
CA LEU A 84 -11.52 18.54 5.38
C LEU A 84 -10.05 18.35 5.76
N ASP A 85 -9.39 17.31 5.23
CA ASP A 85 -7.99 16.99 5.46
C ASP A 85 -7.20 17.10 4.15
N GLU A 86 -6.44 18.19 4.00
CA GLU A 86 -5.62 18.46 2.81
C GLU A 86 -4.44 17.48 2.67
N ARG A 87 -3.94 16.92 3.78
CA ARG A 87 -2.90 15.89 3.73
C ARG A 87 -3.45 14.62 3.10
N LEU A 88 -4.65 14.21 3.53
CA LEU A 88 -5.34 13.05 2.95
C LEU A 88 -5.72 13.30 1.48
N ALA A 89 -6.20 14.50 1.15
CA ALA A 89 -6.45 14.88 -0.24
C ALA A 89 -5.19 14.80 -1.11
N SER A 90 -4.05 15.26 -0.59
CA SER A 90 -2.75 15.16 -1.25
C SER A 90 -2.29 13.72 -1.43
N ALA A 91 -2.50 12.85 -0.42
CA ALA A 91 -2.16 11.43 -0.50
C ALA A 91 -2.98 10.70 -1.59
N VAL A 92 -4.28 11.01 -1.70
CA VAL A 92 -5.12 10.47 -2.78
C VAL A 92 -4.62 10.93 -4.14
N ARG A 93 -4.37 12.24 -4.33
CA ARG A 93 -3.84 12.77 -5.60
C ARG A 93 -2.53 12.10 -5.97
N ARG A 94 -1.60 12.00 -5.03
CA ARG A 94 -0.31 11.34 -5.25
C ARG A 94 -0.46 9.87 -5.67
N THR A 95 -1.38 9.14 -5.04
CA THR A 95 -1.67 7.73 -5.39
C THR A 95 -2.15 7.62 -6.84
N VAL A 96 -3.07 8.48 -7.25
CA VAL A 96 -3.63 8.49 -8.62
C VAL A 96 -2.59 8.92 -9.66
N GLU A 97 -1.79 9.94 -9.35
CA GLU A 97 -0.70 10.42 -10.21
C GLU A 97 0.35 9.33 -10.44
N LEU A 98 0.78 8.63 -9.39
CA LEU A 98 1.74 7.53 -9.49
C LEU A 98 1.20 6.38 -10.33
N ALA A 99 -0.08 6.04 -10.17
CA ALA A 99 -0.71 4.98 -10.95
C ALA A 99 -0.89 5.34 -12.43
N SER A 100 -1.04 6.62 -12.74
CA SER A 100 -1.22 7.12 -14.11
C SER A 100 0.09 7.35 -14.87
N SER A 101 1.18 7.60 -14.14
CA SER A 101 2.51 7.93 -14.71
C SER A 101 3.41 6.71 -14.93
N GLN A 102 3.10 5.57 -14.33
CA GLN A 102 3.92 4.35 -14.39
C GLN A 102 3.24 3.25 -15.22
N ASP A 103 4.06 2.38 -15.82
CA ASP A 103 3.58 1.15 -16.45
C ASP A 103 3.35 0.07 -15.37
N ILE A 104 2.16 0.09 -14.80
CA ILE A 104 1.72 -0.84 -13.75
C ILE A 104 0.66 -1.81 -14.27
N SER A 105 0.47 -2.91 -13.54
CA SER A 105 -0.51 -3.92 -13.92
C SER A 105 -1.95 -3.38 -13.92
N PRO A 106 -2.87 -3.95 -14.72
CA PRO A 106 -4.28 -3.58 -14.68
C PRO A 106 -4.89 -3.68 -13.29
N ARG A 107 -4.45 -4.66 -12.49
CA ARG A 107 -4.88 -4.85 -11.10
C ARG A 107 -4.55 -3.64 -10.23
N GLU A 108 -3.33 -3.13 -10.33
CA GLU A 108 -2.88 -1.99 -9.52
C GLU A 108 -3.60 -0.70 -9.92
N LYS A 109 -3.88 -0.51 -11.24
CA LYS A 109 -4.71 0.60 -11.73
C LYS A 109 -6.12 0.57 -11.12
N LEU A 110 -6.73 -0.60 -11.05
CA LEU A 110 -8.06 -0.76 -10.44
C LEU A 110 -8.06 -0.42 -8.94
N HIS A 111 -7.01 -0.79 -8.21
CA HIS A 111 -6.91 -0.44 -6.79
C HIS A 111 -6.70 1.07 -6.58
N ALA A 112 -5.84 1.72 -7.37
CA ALA A 112 -5.68 3.18 -7.33
C ALA A 112 -6.99 3.89 -7.69
N LYS A 113 -7.74 3.36 -8.67
CA LYS A 113 -9.06 3.86 -9.03
C LYS A 113 -10.07 3.69 -7.90
N ALA A 114 -10.05 2.57 -7.19
CA ALA A 114 -10.91 2.33 -6.04
C ALA A 114 -10.65 3.37 -4.94
N VAL A 115 -9.38 3.67 -4.63
CA VAL A 115 -9.01 4.74 -3.69
C VAL A 115 -9.57 6.10 -4.14
N GLU A 116 -9.40 6.47 -5.40
CA GLU A 116 -9.92 7.72 -5.96
C GLU A 116 -11.46 7.85 -5.85
N LEU A 117 -12.17 6.77 -6.15
CA LEU A 117 -13.64 6.77 -6.10
C LEU A 117 -14.13 6.81 -4.65
N PHE A 118 -13.57 5.97 -3.79
CA PHE A 118 -13.94 5.92 -2.38
C PHE A 118 -13.66 7.26 -1.67
N SER A 119 -12.60 7.98 -2.06
CA SER A 119 -12.27 9.28 -1.49
C SER A 119 -13.31 10.37 -1.76
N ARG A 120 -14.26 10.14 -2.69
CA ARG A 120 -15.27 11.13 -3.10
C ARG A 120 -16.62 10.97 -2.39
N GLY A 121 -16.80 9.89 -1.63
CA GLY A 121 -18.08 9.53 -1.00
C GLY A 121 -18.96 8.74 -1.97
#